data_AF-H9FFF0-F1
#
_entry.id   AF-H9FFF0-F1
#
_cell.length_a   1.000
_cell.length_b   1.000
_cell.length_c   1.000
_cell.angle_alpha   90.00
_cell.angle_beta   90.00
_cell.angle_gamma   90.00
#
_symmetry.space_group_name_H-M   'P 1'
#
loop_
_entity.id
_entity.type
_entity.pdbx_description
1 polymer ?
#
loop_
_entity_poly.entity_id
_entity_poly.type
_entity_poly.pdbx_seq_one_letter_code
_entity_poly.pdbx_strand_id
1 'polypeptide(L)'
;PIIFLSGCYTAVAVAYIAGFLLEDRVVCNDKFTEDGARTVAQGTKKEGCTILFMVLYFFGMASSIWWVILSLTWFLAAGMKWGHEAIEANSQYFHLAAWAVPAVKTITILAMGQVDGDLLSGVCYVGLSSVDALRGFVLAPLFVYLFIGTSFLLAGFVSLFRIRTIMKHDGTKTEKLEKLMVRIGVFSVLYTVPATIVLACYFYEQAFREHWERTWLLQTCKSYAVPCPPGHFPP
;
A
#
# COMPACT_ATOMS: atom_id res chain seq x y z
N PRO A 1 9.67 -14.12 4.66
CA PRO A 1 8.73 -12.98 4.61
C PRO A 1 9.23 -11.70 5.30
N ILE A 2 9.66 -11.77 6.58
CA ILE A 2 10.07 -10.57 7.36
C ILE A 2 11.19 -9.78 6.67
N ILE A 3 12.25 -10.45 6.21
CA ILE A 3 13.37 -9.80 5.51
C ILE A 3 12.89 -9.02 4.26
N PHE A 4 12.02 -9.64 3.46
CA PHE A 4 11.48 -9.00 2.26
C PHE A 4 10.54 -7.83 2.60
N LEU A 5 9.72 -7.97 3.64
CA LEU A 5 8.88 -6.89 4.15
C LEU A 5 9.73 -5.69 4.58
N SER A 6 10.79 -5.92 5.37
CA SER A 6 11.74 -4.87 5.76
C SER A 6 12.41 -4.23 4.54
N GLY A 7 12.86 -5.04 3.57
CA GLY A 7 13.47 -4.53 2.32
C GLY A 7 12.51 -3.66 1.50
N CYS A 8 11.23 -4.03 1.43
CA CYS A 8 10.21 -3.22 0.76
C CYS A 8 10.04 -1.86 1.45
N TYR A 9 9.95 -1.84 2.79
CA TYR A 9 9.83 -0.58 3.53
C TYR A 9 11.08 0.29 3.43
N THR A 10 12.27 -0.30 3.36
CA THR A 10 13.50 0.44 3.09
C THR A 10 13.45 1.13 1.73
N ALA A 11 13.00 0.42 0.68
CA ALA A 11 12.86 1.01 -0.66
C ALA A 11 11.82 2.15 -0.67
N VAL A 12 10.68 1.96 0.00
CA VAL A 12 9.66 3.00 0.17
C VAL A 12 10.22 4.23 0.89
N ALA A 13 10.97 4.03 1.97
CA ALA A 13 11.60 5.12 2.72
C ALA A 13 12.61 5.89 1.86
N VAL A 14 13.46 5.19 1.08
CA VAL A 14 14.40 5.83 0.15
C VAL A 14 13.67 6.66 -0.89
N ALA A 15 12.55 6.18 -1.43
CA ALA A 15 11.77 6.93 -2.42
C ALA A 15 11.17 8.22 -1.83
N TYR A 16 10.65 8.20 -0.61
CA TYR A 16 10.20 9.43 0.07
C TYR A 16 11.34 10.39 0.40
N ILE A 17 12.51 9.88 0.82
CA ILE A 17 13.70 10.73 1.03
C ILE A 17 14.14 11.38 -0.29
N ALA A 18 14.16 10.62 -1.38
CA ALA A 18 14.47 11.16 -2.70
C ALA A 18 13.46 12.21 -3.14
N GLY A 19 12.16 11.98 -2.95
CA GLY A 19 11.11 12.96 -3.21
C GLY A 19 11.31 14.25 -2.42
N PHE A 20 11.59 14.14 -1.12
CA PHE A 20 11.88 15.30 -0.27
C PHE A 20 13.06 16.14 -0.76
N LEU A 21 14.16 15.49 -1.19
CA LEU A 21 15.35 16.20 -1.71
C LEU A 21 15.14 16.84 -3.08
N LEU A 22 14.21 16.30 -3.88
CA LEU A 22 13.93 16.75 -5.24
C LEU A 22 12.81 17.79 -5.31
N GLU A 23 12.02 17.93 -4.24
CA GLU A 23 10.93 18.89 -4.07
C GLU A 23 10.00 18.90 -5.30
N ASP A 24 9.56 20.08 -5.74
CA ASP A 24 8.62 20.25 -6.85
C ASP A 24 9.20 19.87 -8.22
N ARG A 25 10.52 19.65 -8.36
CA ARG A 25 11.16 19.47 -9.68
C ARG A 25 10.71 18.19 -10.39
N VAL A 26 10.40 17.17 -9.59
CA VAL A 26 9.97 15.86 -10.10
C VAL A 26 8.46 15.81 -10.26
N VAL A 27 7.75 16.51 -9.38
CA VAL A 27 6.31 16.47 -9.24
C VAL A 27 5.61 17.49 -10.15
N CYS A 28 6.32 18.54 -10.58
CA CYS A 28 5.81 19.55 -11.51
C CYS A 28 6.43 19.44 -12.90
N ASN A 29 5.64 19.82 -13.89
CA ASN A 29 6.12 20.20 -15.21
C ASN A 29 6.68 21.63 -15.18
N ASP A 30 7.63 21.89 -16.07
CA ASP A 30 8.11 23.24 -16.31
C ASP A 30 7.00 24.12 -16.88
N LYS A 31 7.13 25.43 -16.71
CA LYS A 31 6.12 26.37 -17.20
C LYS A 31 6.01 26.26 -18.73
N PHE A 32 4.80 26.20 -19.25
CA PHE A 32 4.55 26.18 -20.70
C PHE A 32 4.77 27.54 -21.36
N THR A 33 4.63 28.63 -20.58
CA THR A 33 4.85 30.03 -20.98
C THR A 33 5.55 30.77 -19.84
N GLU A 34 6.26 31.86 -20.10
CA GLU A 34 7.00 32.60 -19.04
C GLU A 34 6.08 33.06 -17.89
N ASP A 35 4.88 33.54 -18.24
CA ASP A 35 3.82 33.96 -17.31
C ASP A 35 2.91 32.82 -16.85
N GLY A 36 3.16 31.59 -17.29
CA GLY A 36 2.36 30.41 -16.98
C GLY A 36 2.60 29.86 -15.58
N ALA A 37 1.57 29.24 -15.01
CA ALA A 37 1.70 28.45 -13.78
C ALA A 37 2.37 27.10 -14.07
N ARG A 38 3.11 26.57 -13.08
CA ARG A 38 3.58 25.18 -13.11
C ARG A 38 2.38 24.25 -12.95
N THR A 39 2.38 23.15 -13.68
CA THR A 39 1.33 22.13 -13.59
C THR A 39 1.90 20.88 -12.94
N VAL A 40 1.06 20.15 -12.23
CA VAL A 40 1.43 18.84 -11.66
C VAL A 40 1.73 17.88 -12.81
N ALA A 41 2.75 17.04 -12.64
CA ALA A 41 3.09 15.98 -13.56
C ALA A 41 1.96 14.95 -13.59
N GLN A 42 1.43 14.69 -14.79
CA GLN A 42 0.41 13.69 -15.02
C GLN A 42 0.84 12.75 -16.13
N GLY A 43 0.53 11.47 -15.96
CA GLY A 43 0.96 10.40 -16.85
C GLY A 43 2.43 10.01 -16.66
N THR A 44 2.96 9.29 -17.64
CA THR A 44 4.26 8.62 -17.57
C THR A 44 5.38 9.35 -18.32
N LYS A 45 5.14 10.62 -18.71
CA LYS A 45 6.10 11.39 -19.53
C LYS A 45 7.25 11.99 -18.72
N LYS A 46 7.04 12.27 -17.43
CA LYS A 46 8.09 12.79 -16.54
C LYS A 46 8.82 11.60 -15.90
N GLU A 47 10.06 11.36 -16.32
CA GLU A 47 10.82 10.17 -15.93
C GLU A 47 11.01 10.05 -14.42
N GLY A 48 11.46 11.13 -13.76
CA GLY A 48 11.66 11.12 -12.30
C GLY A 48 10.38 10.77 -11.53
N CYS A 49 9.24 11.31 -11.97
CA CYS A 49 7.94 11.05 -11.36
C CYS A 49 7.54 9.59 -11.53
N THR A 50 7.75 9.06 -12.74
CA THR A 50 7.47 7.67 -13.09
C THR A 50 8.34 6.71 -12.27
N ILE A 51 9.63 7.01 -12.07
CA ILE A 51 10.54 6.19 -11.26
C ILE A 51 10.12 6.18 -9.79
N LEU A 52 9.81 7.35 -9.20
CA LEU A 52 9.32 7.42 -7.83
C LEU A 52 8.03 6.63 -7.65
N PHE A 53 7.07 6.78 -8.57
CA PHE A 53 5.85 5.98 -8.60
C PHE A 53 6.15 4.47 -8.66
N MET A 54 7.01 4.03 -9.59
CA MET A 54 7.34 2.61 -9.76
C MET A 54 7.87 2.01 -8.45
N VAL A 55 8.81 2.69 -7.79
CA VAL A 55 9.39 2.23 -6.53
C VAL A 55 8.33 2.20 -5.42
N LEU A 56 7.64 3.31 -5.20
CA LEU A 56 6.64 3.43 -4.11
C LEU A 56 5.50 2.42 -4.26
N TYR A 57 4.90 2.35 -5.45
CA TYR A 57 3.76 1.49 -5.69
C TYR A 57 4.15 0.00 -5.68
N PHE A 58 5.23 -0.37 -6.36
CA PHE A 58 5.69 -1.77 -6.40
C PHE A 58 6.03 -2.28 -5.01
N PHE A 59 6.90 -1.58 -4.27
CA PHE A 59 7.33 -2.04 -2.95
C PHE A 59 6.25 -1.87 -1.88
N GLY A 60 5.36 -0.87 -2.01
CA GLY A 60 4.18 -0.75 -1.16
C GLY A 60 3.23 -1.95 -1.30
N MET A 61 2.90 -2.32 -2.54
CA MET A 61 2.04 -3.48 -2.81
C MET A 61 2.73 -4.80 -2.45
N ALA A 62 4.02 -4.95 -2.74
CA ALA A 62 4.80 -6.12 -2.36
C ALA A 62 4.86 -6.30 -0.84
N SER A 63 5.07 -5.22 -0.07
CA SER A 63 5.09 -5.29 1.40
C SER A 63 3.77 -5.81 1.98
N SER A 64 2.65 -5.36 1.42
CA SER A 64 1.30 -5.81 1.81
C SER A 64 1.11 -7.31 1.54
N ILE A 65 1.56 -7.81 0.39
CA ILE A 65 1.50 -9.24 0.06
C ILE A 65 2.45 -10.06 0.94
N TRP A 66 3.65 -9.55 1.22
CA TRP A 66 4.59 -10.19 2.13
C TRP A 66 4.03 -10.32 3.55
N TRP A 67 3.22 -9.35 3.99
CA TRP A 67 2.49 -9.46 5.25
C TRP A 67 1.39 -10.52 5.20
N VAL A 68 0.64 -10.66 4.09
CA VAL A 68 -0.32 -11.76 3.91
C VAL A 68 0.39 -13.12 3.95
N ILE A 69 1.53 -13.25 3.27
CA ILE A 69 2.35 -14.48 3.30
C ILE A 69 2.89 -14.75 4.70
N LEU A 70 3.30 -13.71 5.44
CA LEU A 70 3.71 -13.86 6.83
C LEU A 70 2.56 -14.42 7.69
N SER A 71 1.35 -13.89 7.52
CA SER A 71 0.15 -14.34 8.22
C SER A 71 -0.22 -15.78 7.86
N LEU A 72 -0.15 -16.14 6.56
CA LEU A 72 -0.37 -17.50 6.07
C LEU A 72 0.65 -18.48 6.64
N THR A 73 1.95 -18.18 6.53
CA THR A 73 3.02 -19.07 7.02
C THR A 73 2.97 -19.25 8.52
N TRP A 74 2.57 -18.20 9.26
CA TRP A 74 2.29 -18.30 10.69
C TRP A 74 1.10 -19.21 10.98
N PHE A 75 -0.01 -19.09 10.25
CA PHE A 75 -1.14 -20.02 10.37
C PHE A 75 -0.75 -21.46 10.03
N LEU A 76 0.01 -21.70 8.96
CA LEU A 76 0.46 -23.03 8.58
C LEU A 76 1.35 -23.66 9.67
N ALA A 77 2.25 -22.89 10.26
CA ALA A 77 3.05 -23.35 11.39
C ALA A 77 2.19 -23.63 12.64
N ALA A 78 1.22 -22.76 12.94
CA ALA A 78 0.40 -22.84 14.16
C ALA A 78 -0.74 -23.86 14.10
N GLY A 79 -1.53 -23.86 13.04
CA GLY A 79 -2.70 -24.72 12.87
C GLY A 79 -2.38 -26.02 12.17
N MET A 80 -1.59 -25.96 11.09
CA MET A 80 -1.31 -27.14 10.25
C MET A 80 -0.02 -27.85 10.65
N LYS A 81 0.71 -27.33 11.66
CA LYS A 81 1.97 -27.88 12.17
C LYS A 81 3.04 -28.06 11.09
N TRP A 82 3.05 -27.21 10.07
CA TRP A 82 4.06 -27.27 9.03
C TRP A 82 5.44 -26.94 9.62
N GLY A 83 6.42 -27.81 9.32
CA GLY A 83 7.83 -27.56 9.62
C GLY A 83 8.46 -26.55 8.66
N HIS A 84 9.66 -26.07 8.98
CA HIS A 84 10.39 -25.13 8.13
C HIS A 84 10.64 -25.67 6.71
N GLU A 85 10.98 -26.96 6.60
CA GLU A 85 11.22 -27.65 5.32
C GLU A 85 10.00 -27.62 4.39
N ALA A 86 8.80 -27.80 4.95
CA ALA A 86 7.55 -27.76 4.17
C ALA A 86 7.21 -26.36 3.66
N ILE A 87 7.49 -25.32 4.47
CA ILE A 87 7.33 -23.92 4.06
C ILE A 87 8.37 -23.57 2.98
N GLU A 88 9.60 -24.02 3.15
CA GLU A 88 10.71 -23.76 2.23
C GLU A 88 10.50 -24.43 0.86
N ALA A 89 10.00 -25.67 0.84
CA ALA A 89 9.66 -26.37 -0.40
C ALA A 89 8.61 -25.64 -1.26
N ASN A 90 7.76 -24.82 -0.63
CA ASN A 90 6.71 -24.04 -1.30
C ASN A 90 7.09 -22.55 -1.49
N SER A 91 8.30 -22.14 -1.09
CA SER A 91 8.72 -20.74 -1.10
C SER A 91 8.66 -20.08 -2.48
N GLN A 92 8.96 -20.83 -3.55
CA GLN A 92 8.88 -20.35 -4.93
C GLN A 92 7.50 -19.75 -5.27
N TYR A 93 6.40 -20.35 -4.81
CA TYR A 93 5.05 -19.85 -5.07
C TYR A 93 4.76 -18.56 -4.31
N PHE A 94 5.25 -18.47 -3.06
CA PHE A 94 5.11 -17.27 -2.25
C PHE A 94 5.86 -16.08 -2.88
N HIS A 95 7.08 -16.32 -3.34
CA HIS A 95 7.87 -15.30 -4.03
C HIS A 95 7.23 -14.89 -5.35
N LEU A 96 6.75 -15.85 -6.15
CA LEU A 96 6.09 -15.54 -7.41
C LEU A 96 4.88 -14.63 -7.19
N ALA A 97 4.00 -14.96 -6.22
CA ALA A 97 2.84 -14.13 -5.91
C ALA A 97 3.25 -12.74 -5.40
N ALA A 98 4.24 -12.67 -4.50
CA ALA A 98 4.68 -11.41 -3.89
C ALA A 98 5.29 -10.43 -4.89
N TRP A 99 5.90 -10.91 -5.98
CA TRP A 99 6.57 -10.05 -6.96
C TRP A 99 5.76 -9.86 -8.24
N ALA A 100 5.10 -10.91 -8.74
CA ALA A 100 4.34 -10.82 -9.98
C ALA A 100 3.08 -9.96 -9.83
N VAL A 101 2.36 -10.07 -8.71
CA VAL A 101 1.12 -9.30 -8.53
C VAL A 101 1.38 -7.79 -8.48
N PRO A 102 2.36 -7.28 -7.70
CA PRO A 102 2.73 -5.86 -7.77
C PRO A 102 3.26 -5.46 -9.14
N ALA A 103 4.10 -6.29 -9.78
CA ALA A 103 4.64 -5.99 -11.11
C ALA A 103 3.52 -5.78 -12.14
N VAL A 104 2.56 -6.69 -12.21
CA VAL A 104 1.41 -6.61 -13.13
C VAL A 104 0.61 -5.33 -12.86
N LYS A 105 0.35 -4.99 -11.59
CA LYS A 105 -0.38 -3.77 -11.24
C LYS A 105 0.40 -2.51 -11.64
N THR A 106 1.70 -2.44 -11.33
CA THR A 106 2.56 -1.32 -11.74
C THR A 106 2.53 -1.14 -13.26
N ILE A 107 2.74 -2.21 -14.03
CA ILE A 107 2.72 -2.17 -15.50
C ILE A 107 1.36 -1.69 -16.01
N THR A 108 0.27 -2.19 -15.43
CA THR A 108 -1.10 -1.79 -15.82
C THR A 108 -1.31 -0.30 -15.61
N ILE A 109 -0.91 0.24 -14.46
CA ILE A 109 -1.05 1.67 -14.14
C ILE A 109 -0.21 2.54 -15.10
N LEU A 110 1.01 2.12 -15.40
CA LEU A 110 1.87 2.79 -16.37
C LEU A 110 1.26 2.79 -17.77
N ALA A 111 0.72 1.65 -18.21
CA ALA A 111 0.05 1.53 -19.50
C ALA A 111 -1.22 2.41 -19.59
N MET A 112 -1.94 2.58 -18.47
CA MET A 112 -3.10 3.46 -18.39
C MET A 112 -2.73 4.94 -18.17
N GLY A 113 -1.45 5.25 -17.94
CA GLY A 113 -0.99 6.62 -17.66
C GLY A 113 -1.58 7.22 -16.37
N GLN A 114 -1.99 6.40 -15.41
CA GLN A 114 -2.63 6.85 -14.16
C GLN A 114 -1.58 7.15 -13.08
N VAL A 115 -0.63 8.04 -13.39
CA VAL A 115 0.42 8.48 -12.47
C VAL A 115 0.29 9.99 -12.31
N ASP A 116 0.19 10.43 -11.07
CA ASP A 116 0.03 11.85 -10.72
C ASP A 116 1.09 12.25 -9.70
N GLY A 117 1.59 13.47 -9.84
CA GLY A 117 2.43 14.09 -8.83
C GLY A 117 1.63 14.53 -7.60
N ASP A 118 2.20 14.33 -6.42
CA ASP A 118 1.72 14.84 -5.13
C ASP A 118 2.65 15.95 -4.61
N LEU A 119 2.20 17.19 -4.72
CA LEU A 119 2.94 18.36 -4.24
C LEU A 119 3.19 18.32 -2.74
N LEU A 120 2.28 17.72 -1.96
CA LEU A 120 2.39 17.71 -0.50
C LEU A 120 3.47 16.76 -0.01
N SER A 121 3.61 15.61 -0.66
CA SER A 121 4.57 14.57 -0.29
C SER A 121 5.86 14.58 -1.13
N GLY A 122 5.91 15.35 -2.21
CA GLY A 122 7.09 15.45 -3.07
C GLY A 122 7.34 14.22 -3.93
N VAL A 123 6.34 13.33 -4.06
CA VAL A 123 6.45 12.06 -4.80
C VAL A 123 5.33 11.92 -5.82
N CYS A 124 5.31 10.82 -6.57
CA CYS A 124 4.25 10.52 -7.51
C CYS A 124 3.55 9.20 -7.15
N TYR A 125 2.23 9.18 -7.29
CA TYR A 125 1.40 8.05 -6.94
C TYR A 125 0.18 7.92 -7.87
N VAL A 126 -0.56 6.82 -7.73
CA VAL A 126 -1.81 6.57 -8.47
C VAL A 126 -3.02 7.01 -7.66
N GLY A 127 -4.06 7.48 -8.33
CA GLY A 127 -5.36 7.74 -7.69
C GLY A 127 -5.47 9.10 -7.01
N LEU A 128 -4.58 10.04 -7.30
CA LEU A 128 -4.73 11.42 -6.83
C LEU A 128 -5.79 12.15 -7.66
N SER A 129 -5.68 12.13 -8.99
CA SER A 129 -6.63 12.82 -9.87
C SER A 129 -7.88 11.99 -10.20
N SER A 130 -7.85 10.68 -9.96
CA SER A 130 -8.90 9.73 -10.37
C SER A 130 -9.33 8.83 -9.22
N VAL A 131 -10.58 8.98 -8.79
CA VAL A 131 -11.20 8.15 -7.74
C VAL A 131 -11.33 6.70 -8.20
N ASP A 132 -11.56 6.45 -9.49
CA ASP A 132 -11.64 5.09 -10.03
C ASP A 132 -10.28 4.38 -9.99
N ALA A 133 -9.19 5.10 -10.29
CA ALA A 133 -7.84 4.57 -10.15
C ALA A 133 -7.49 4.31 -8.68
N LEU A 134 -7.87 5.21 -7.76
CA LEU A 134 -7.73 5.01 -6.31
C LEU A 134 -8.45 3.74 -5.84
N ARG A 135 -9.72 3.56 -6.26
CA ARG A 135 -10.54 2.38 -5.94
C ARG A 135 -9.91 1.09 -6.44
N GLY A 136 -9.59 1.05 -7.74
CA GLY A 136 -9.14 -0.16 -8.41
C GLY A 136 -7.71 -0.59 -8.05
N PHE A 137 -6.79 0.38 -7.92
CA PHE A 137 -5.37 0.09 -7.76
C PHE A 137 -4.86 0.21 -6.33
N VAL A 138 -5.59 0.86 -5.42
CA VAL A 138 -5.14 1.06 -4.04
C VAL A 138 -6.13 0.45 -3.06
N LEU A 139 -7.35 0.97 -3.00
CA LEU A 139 -8.32 0.64 -1.95
C LEU A 139 -8.77 -0.82 -2.01
N ALA A 140 -9.25 -1.30 -3.18
CA ALA A 140 -9.71 -2.68 -3.32
C ALA A 140 -8.59 -3.71 -3.06
N PRO A 141 -7.37 -3.56 -3.61
CA PRO A 141 -6.22 -4.39 -3.25
C PRO A 141 -5.91 -4.44 -1.76
N LEU A 142 -5.79 -3.28 -1.11
CA LEU A 142 -5.43 -3.21 0.30
C LEU A 142 -6.51 -3.83 1.18
N PHE A 143 -7.79 -3.60 0.86
CA PHE A 143 -8.90 -4.24 1.55
C PHE A 143 -8.84 -5.76 1.43
N VAL A 144 -8.65 -6.29 0.21
CA VAL A 144 -8.54 -7.74 -0.04
C VAL A 144 -7.35 -8.34 0.72
N TYR A 145 -6.18 -7.71 0.65
CA TYR A 145 -4.99 -8.19 1.36
C TYR A 145 -5.22 -8.20 2.87
N LEU A 146 -5.74 -7.10 3.43
CA LEU A 146 -6.04 -6.98 4.86
C LEU A 146 -7.05 -8.04 5.30
N PHE A 147 -8.12 -8.25 4.53
CA PHE A 147 -9.14 -9.26 4.83
C PHE A 147 -8.56 -10.68 4.82
N ILE A 148 -7.77 -11.04 3.81
CA ILE A 148 -7.14 -12.35 3.72
C ILE A 148 -6.13 -12.55 4.87
N GLY A 149 -5.25 -11.59 5.10
CA GLY A 149 -4.23 -11.70 6.15
C GLY A 149 -4.83 -11.77 7.56
N THR A 150 -5.83 -10.93 7.86
CA THR A 150 -6.55 -10.98 9.15
C THR A 150 -7.29 -12.30 9.34
N SER A 151 -7.88 -12.87 8.29
CA SER A 151 -8.50 -14.20 8.33
C SER A 151 -7.49 -15.29 8.72
N PHE A 152 -6.28 -15.29 8.15
CA PHE A 152 -5.22 -16.21 8.55
C PHE A 152 -4.74 -15.97 9.99
N LEU A 153 -4.62 -14.71 10.42
CA LEU A 153 -4.24 -14.38 11.80
C LEU A 153 -5.29 -14.87 12.81
N LEU A 154 -6.59 -14.72 12.52
CA LEU A 154 -7.64 -15.24 13.37
C LEU A 154 -7.60 -16.77 13.44
N ALA A 155 -7.47 -17.44 12.29
CA ALA A 155 -7.37 -18.90 12.23
C ALA A 155 -6.14 -19.44 12.98
N GLY A 156 -4.99 -18.78 12.85
CA GLY A 156 -3.77 -19.16 13.57
C GLY A 156 -3.87 -18.89 15.06
N PHE A 157 -4.52 -17.79 15.47
CA PHE A 157 -4.75 -17.49 16.88
C PHE A 157 -5.64 -18.57 17.51
N VAL A 158 -6.79 -18.89 16.91
CA VAL A 158 -7.69 -19.97 17.37
C VAL A 158 -6.95 -21.31 17.48
N SER A 159 -6.11 -21.62 16.49
CA SER A 159 -5.31 -22.85 16.49
C SER A 159 -4.32 -22.91 17.66
N LEU A 160 -3.65 -21.80 17.98
CA LEU A 160 -2.74 -21.72 19.14
C LEU A 160 -3.48 -21.89 20.47
N PHE A 161 -4.67 -21.31 20.64
CA PHE A 161 -5.48 -21.53 21.84
C PHE A 161 -5.90 -22.98 21.98
N ARG A 162 -6.34 -23.63 20.90
CA ARG A 162 -6.70 -25.05 20.92
C ARG A 162 -5.53 -25.92 21.36
N ILE A 163 -4.32 -25.66 20.83
CA ILE A 163 -3.11 -26.38 21.21
C ILE A 163 -2.75 -26.12 22.66
N ARG A 164 -2.74 -24.86 23.13
CA ARG A 164 -2.40 -24.51 24.52
C ARG A 164 -3.36 -25.12 25.54
N THR A 165 -4.65 -25.22 25.22
CA THR A 165 -5.65 -25.83 26.10
C THR A 165 -5.42 -27.35 26.23
N ILE A 166 -4.99 -28.03 25.16
CA ILE A 166 -4.75 -29.49 25.15
C ILE A 166 -3.36 -29.84 25.71
N MET A 167 -2.35 -29.01 25.45
CA MET A 167 -0.93 -29.29 25.76
C MET A 167 -0.54 -29.00 27.23
N LYS A 168 -1.49 -28.57 28.07
CA LYS A 168 -1.27 -28.42 29.53
C LYS A 168 -0.93 -29.74 30.23
N HIS A 169 -1.02 -30.89 29.55
CA HIS A 169 -0.75 -32.20 30.12
C HIS A 169 0.59 -32.85 29.73
N ASP A 170 1.37 -32.31 28.77
CA ASP A 170 2.61 -32.93 28.32
C ASP A 170 3.78 -31.94 28.25
N GLY A 171 4.71 -32.10 29.18
CA GLY A 171 5.85 -31.22 29.38
C GLY A 171 6.98 -31.47 28.38
N THR A 172 7.50 -30.35 27.86
CA THR A 172 8.89 -30.14 27.43
C THR A 172 9.33 -30.68 26.05
N LYS A 173 9.29 -29.76 25.05
CA LYS A 173 10.26 -29.60 23.92
C LYS A 173 9.86 -28.48 22.94
N THR A 174 8.63 -27.96 23.04
CA THR A 174 8.05 -26.98 22.10
C THR A 174 8.19 -25.51 22.51
N GLU A 175 8.75 -25.21 23.69
CA GLU A 175 8.74 -23.86 24.28
C GLU A 175 9.48 -22.80 23.45
N LYS A 176 10.58 -23.18 22.78
CA LYS A 176 11.33 -22.28 21.87
C LYS A 176 10.55 -21.97 20.59
N LEU A 177 9.92 -22.99 19.99
CA LEU A 177 9.06 -22.84 18.82
C LEU A 177 7.84 -21.98 19.15
N GLU A 178 7.23 -22.19 20.31
CA GLU A 178 6.10 -21.41 20.79
C GLU A 178 6.45 -19.93 21.01
N LYS A 179 7.59 -19.63 21.65
CA LYS A 179 8.07 -18.23 21.82
C LYS A 179 8.32 -17.54 20.47
N LEU A 180 8.90 -18.26 19.51
CA LEU A 180 9.12 -17.74 18.15
C LEU A 180 7.80 -17.44 17.44
N MET A 181 6.83 -18.35 17.52
CA MET A 181 5.52 -18.21 16.89
C MET A 181 4.70 -17.08 17.53
N VAL A 182 4.73 -16.93 18.86
CA VAL A 182 4.07 -15.82 19.55
C VAL A 182 4.65 -14.48 19.11
N ARG A 183 5.99 -14.37 18.99
CA ARG A 183 6.65 -13.13 18.54
C ARG A 183 6.24 -12.75 17.12
N ILE A 184 6.22 -13.72 16.20
CA ILE A 184 5.80 -13.50 14.81
C ILE A 184 4.31 -13.12 14.75
N GLY A 185 3.47 -13.74 15.58
CA GLY A 185 2.04 -13.41 15.70
C GLY A 185 1.81 -11.97 16.19
N VAL A 186 2.50 -11.56 17.26
CA VAL A 186 2.43 -10.19 17.80
C VAL A 186 2.87 -9.18 16.73
N PHE A 187 3.97 -9.42 16.03
CA PHE A 187 4.42 -8.54 14.95
C PHE A 187 3.37 -8.40 13.84
N SER A 188 2.71 -9.51 13.47
CA SER A 188 1.70 -9.51 12.42
C SER A 188 0.42 -8.77 12.82
N VAL A 189 0.00 -8.86 14.09
CA VAL A 189 -1.13 -8.09 14.65
C VAL A 189 -0.78 -6.60 14.80
N LEU A 190 0.45 -6.26 15.20
CA LEU A 190 0.88 -4.87 15.26
C LEU A 190 0.84 -4.21 13.88
N TYR A 191 1.09 -4.96 12.81
CA TYR A 191 0.99 -4.46 11.44
C TYR A 191 -0.46 -4.22 10.97
N THR A 192 -1.46 -4.94 11.49
CA THR A 192 -2.86 -4.72 11.07
C THR A 192 -3.35 -3.33 11.46
N VAL A 193 -2.88 -2.78 12.57
CA VAL A 193 -3.31 -1.47 13.08
C VAL A 193 -3.00 -0.35 12.07
N PRO A 194 -1.73 -0.07 11.68
CA PRO A 194 -1.45 0.98 10.70
C PRO A 194 -2.08 0.69 9.33
N ALA A 195 -2.17 -0.59 8.90
CA ALA A 195 -2.83 -0.94 7.66
C ALA A 195 -4.34 -0.58 7.66
N THR A 196 -5.04 -0.84 8.77
CA THR A 196 -6.45 -0.43 8.93
C THR A 196 -6.63 1.08 8.96
N ILE A 197 -5.69 1.82 9.57
CA ILE A 197 -5.72 3.28 9.61
C ILE A 197 -5.53 3.84 8.21
N VAL A 198 -4.53 3.37 7.45
CA VAL A 198 -4.30 3.78 6.05
C VAL A 198 -5.54 3.51 5.19
N LEU A 199 -6.16 2.33 5.36
CA LEU A 199 -7.37 1.99 4.62
C LEU A 199 -8.55 2.90 5.00
N ALA A 200 -8.71 3.22 6.28
CA ALA A 200 -9.73 4.16 6.76
C ALA A 200 -9.50 5.58 6.19
N CYS A 201 -8.24 6.03 6.10
CA CYS A 201 -7.89 7.29 5.46
C CYS A 201 -8.31 7.30 3.98
N TYR A 202 -8.06 6.22 3.22
CA TYR A 202 -8.49 6.14 1.82
C TYR A 202 -10.01 6.09 1.66
N PHE A 203 -10.74 5.42 2.56
CA PHE A 203 -12.20 5.47 2.57
C PHE A 203 -12.73 6.88 2.86
N TYR A 204 -12.11 7.58 3.80
CA TYR A 204 -12.44 8.96 4.11
C TYR A 204 -12.17 9.88 2.92
N GLU A 205 -10.98 9.81 2.34
CA GLU A 205 -10.59 10.57 1.15
C GLU A 205 -11.56 10.32 -0.01
N GLN A 206 -11.88 9.06 -0.31
CA GLN A 206 -12.85 8.70 -1.32
C GLN A 206 -14.24 9.32 -1.05
N ALA A 207 -14.71 9.29 0.19
CA ALA A 207 -16.05 9.76 0.54
C ALA A 207 -16.19 11.29 0.40
N PHE A 208 -15.12 12.03 0.66
CA PHE A 208 -15.13 13.50 0.66
C PHE A 208 -14.50 14.13 -0.59
N ARG A 209 -13.84 13.36 -1.47
CA ARG A 209 -13.15 13.86 -2.68
C ARG A 209 -14.04 14.76 -3.55
N GLU A 210 -15.22 14.29 -3.94
CA GLU A 210 -16.12 15.07 -4.81
C GLU A 210 -16.52 16.41 -4.18
N HIS A 211 -16.70 16.44 -2.86
CA HIS A 211 -17.04 17.66 -2.13
C HIS A 211 -15.87 18.65 -2.12
N TRP A 212 -14.65 18.17 -1.89
CA TRP A 212 -13.44 18.99 -1.92
C TRP A 212 -13.17 19.56 -3.32
N GLU A 213 -13.27 18.74 -4.36
CA GLU A 213 -13.06 19.16 -5.75
C GLU A 213 -14.08 20.22 -6.19
N ARG A 214 -15.37 20.02 -5.85
CA ARG A 214 -16.42 21.00 -6.16
C ARG A 214 -16.16 22.33 -5.44
N THR A 215 -15.82 22.28 -4.15
CA THR A 215 -15.58 23.49 -3.34
C THR A 215 -14.36 24.25 -3.85
N TRP A 216 -13.28 23.53 -4.16
CA TRP A 216 -12.07 24.10 -4.76
C TRP A 216 -12.40 24.77 -6.10
N LEU A 217 -13.06 24.06 -7.03
CA LEU A 217 -13.42 24.61 -8.33
C LEU A 217 -14.25 25.89 -8.21
N LEU A 218 -15.25 25.92 -7.31
CA LEU A 218 -16.08 27.10 -7.07
C LEU A 218 -15.28 28.32 -6.57
N GLN A 219 -14.26 28.10 -5.74
CA GLN A 219 -13.43 29.17 -5.20
C GLN A 219 -12.40 29.68 -6.21
N THR A 220 -11.90 28.81 -7.08
CA THR A 220 -10.72 29.10 -7.88
C THR A 220 -10.98 29.30 -9.37
N CYS A 221 -12.19 28.96 -9.87
CA CYS A 221 -12.49 28.96 -11.30
C CYS A 221 -12.23 30.31 -12.00
N LYS A 222 -12.59 31.43 -11.35
CA LYS A 222 -12.32 32.78 -11.88
C LYS A 222 -10.83 33.10 -11.94
N SER A 223 -10.06 32.71 -10.91
CA SER A 223 -8.63 33.02 -10.79
C SER A 223 -7.80 32.30 -11.87
N TYR A 224 -8.15 31.05 -12.16
CA TYR A 224 -7.47 30.23 -13.17
C TYR A 224 -8.15 30.24 -14.54
N ALA A 225 -9.16 31.11 -14.74
CA ALA A 225 -9.94 31.21 -15.97
C ALA A 225 -10.50 29.86 -16.49
N VAL A 226 -10.83 28.95 -15.58
CA VAL A 226 -11.48 27.67 -15.90
C VAL A 226 -13.00 27.79 -15.79
N PRO A 227 -13.80 27.01 -16.55
CA PRO A 227 -15.25 27.12 -16.53
C PRO A 227 -15.83 26.90 -15.12
N CYS A 228 -16.54 27.92 -14.60
CA CYS A 228 -17.24 27.81 -13.32
C CYS A 228 -18.52 26.97 -13.47
N PRO A 229 -18.90 26.14 -12.48
CA PRO A 229 -20.16 25.43 -12.46
C PRO A 229 -21.37 26.40 -12.57
N PRO A 230 -22.41 26.07 -13.36
CA PRO A 230 -23.59 26.93 -13.51
C PRO A 230 -24.37 27.05 -12.19
N GLY A 231 -24.77 28.28 -11.85
CA GLY A 231 -25.71 28.55 -10.76
C GLY A 231 -25.08 28.91 -9.40
N HIS A 232 -23.76 29.05 -9.29
CA HIS A 232 -23.10 29.54 -8.06
C HIS A 232 -22.14 30.67 -8.41
N PHE A 233 -22.60 31.90 -8.18
CA PHE A 233 -21.70 33.05 -8.08
C PHE A 233 -21.28 33.15 -6.62
N PRO A 234 -19.99 33.05 -6.27
CA PRO A 234 -19.57 33.47 -4.94
C PRO A 234 -19.91 34.96 -4.77
N PRO A 235 -20.20 35.41 -3.53
CA PRO A 235 -20.42 36.83 -3.24
C PRO A 235 -19.26 37.71 -3.71
#